data_AF-A0A943QYG5-F1
#
_entry.id   AF-A0A943QYG5-F1
#
_cell.length_a   1.000
_cell.length_b   1.000
_cell.length_c   1.000
_cell.angle_alpha   90.00
_cell.angle_beta   90.00
_cell.angle_gamma   90.00
#
_symmetry.space_group_name_H-M   'P 1'
#
loop_
_entity.id
_entity.type
_entity.pdbx_description
1 polymer ?
#
loop_
_entity_poly.entity_id
_entity_poly.type
_entity_poly.pdbx_seq_one_letter_code
_entity_poly.pdbx_strand_id
1 'polypeptide(L)'
;MTKKLTFPNVFLWGGATAANQCEGAYDADGRGLANVDVVPIGEDRLSIITGRRKMFNFEDGYFYPAKESIDMYHRYKEDIALFGEMGFKTYRLSIAWSRIFPKGDEAEPNEAGLAFYED
;
A
#
# COMPACT_ATOMS: atom_id res chain seq x y z
N MET A 1 -40.48 14.11 -22.24
CA MET A 1 -39.02 14.21 -22.00
C MET A 1 -38.74 13.69 -20.60
N THR A 2 -37.90 12.67 -20.45
CA THR A 2 -37.48 12.16 -19.14
C THR A 2 -36.41 13.09 -18.56
N LYS A 3 -36.54 13.45 -17.28
CA LYS A 3 -35.60 14.33 -16.58
C LYS A 3 -34.25 13.60 -16.46
N LYS A 4 -33.18 14.16 -17.03
CA LYS A 4 -31.83 13.58 -16.90
C LYS A 4 -31.38 13.74 -15.46
N LEU A 5 -31.21 12.62 -14.75
CA LEU A 5 -30.63 12.59 -13.42
C LEU A 5 -29.11 12.76 -13.53
N THR A 6 -28.52 13.54 -12.64
CA THR A 6 -27.07 13.76 -12.54
C THR A 6 -26.62 13.45 -11.11
N PHE A 7 -25.35 13.10 -10.96
CA PHE A 7 -24.75 13.01 -9.62
C PHE A 7 -24.79 14.37 -8.92
N PRO A 8 -24.79 14.41 -7.58
CA PRO A 8 -24.61 15.65 -6.83
C PRO A 8 -23.32 16.36 -7.23
N ASN A 9 -23.31 17.69 -7.21
CA ASN A 9 -22.12 18.49 -7.55
C ASN A 9 -20.92 18.23 -6.62
N VAL A 10 -21.17 17.66 -5.45
CA VAL A 10 -20.18 17.31 -4.42
C VAL A 10 -19.78 15.84 -4.43
N PHE A 11 -20.16 15.09 -5.47
CA PHE A 11 -19.81 13.68 -5.58
C PHE A 11 -18.29 13.51 -5.75
N LEU A 12 -17.68 12.66 -4.91
CA LEU A 12 -16.24 12.46 -4.87
C LEU A 12 -15.82 11.32 -5.80
N TRP A 13 -15.57 11.67 -7.07
CA TRP A 13 -14.88 10.76 -7.99
C TRP A 13 -13.42 10.64 -7.62
N GLY A 14 -12.87 9.42 -7.67
CA GLY A 14 -11.51 9.15 -7.22
C GLY A 14 -11.06 7.73 -7.51
N GLY A 15 -9.92 7.37 -6.95
CA GLY A 15 -9.32 6.04 -7.03
C GLY A 15 -8.93 5.52 -5.65
N ALA A 16 -8.64 4.22 -5.59
CA ALA A 16 -8.28 3.54 -4.35
C ALA A 16 -7.09 2.60 -4.54
N THR A 17 -6.18 2.61 -3.58
CA THR A 17 -5.06 1.67 -3.44
C THR A 17 -4.94 1.19 -2.00
N ALA A 18 -4.07 0.21 -1.78
CA ALA A 18 -3.56 -0.13 -0.46
C ALA A 18 -2.03 -0.15 -0.52
N ALA A 19 -1.38 0.36 0.52
CA ALA A 19 0.07 0.56 0.61
C ALA A 19 0.88 -0.64 0.12
N ASN A 20 0.57 -1.83 0.65
CA ASN A 20 1.31 -3.05 0.30
C ASN A 20 1.22 -3.45 -1.18
N GLN A 21 0.20 -2.99 -1.90
CA GLN A 21 -0.02 -3.33 -3.30
C GLN A 21 0.72 -2.39 -4.25
N CYS A 22 1.11 -1.20 -3.79
CA CYS A 22 1.68 -0.18 -4.68
C CYS A 22 2.99 0.44 -4.17
N GLU A 23 3.15 0.69 -2.87
CA GLU A 23 4.30 1.41 -2.32
C GLU A 23 5.62 0.69 -2.62
N GLY A 24 5.71 -0.60 -2.29
CA GLY A 24 6.99 -1.31 -2.30
C GLY A 24 7.90 -0.78 -1.18
N ALA A 25 9.21 -0.71 -1.46
CA ALA A 25 10.23 -0.22 -0.54
C ALA A 25 10.06 -0.78 0.88
N TYR A 26 9.97 -2.10 0.97
CA TYR A 26 9.50 -2.81 2.17
C TYR A 26 10.42 -2.62 3.41
N ASP A 27 11.69 -2.29 3.20
CA ASP A 27 12.73 -2.11 4.23
C ASP A 27 13.30 -0.68 4.27
N ALA A 28 12.75 0.25 3.49
CA ALA A 28 13.19 1.64 3.50
C ALA A 28 12.74 2.39 4.76
N ASP A 29 13.57 3.33 5.21
CA ASP A 29 13.24 4.33 6.24
C ASP A 29 12.65 3.75 7.53
N GLY A 30 13.20 2.62 7.95
CA GLY A 30 12.83 1.96 9.20
C GLY A 30 11.53 1.16 9.14
N ARG A 31 10.91 0.98 7.96
CA ARG A 31 9.72 0.13 7.79
C ARG A 31 10.01 -1.31 8.23
N GLY A 32 9.12 -1.86 9.06
CA GLY A 32 9.14 -3.25 9.47
C GLY A 32 8.51 -4.20 8.45
N LEU A 33 8.78 -5.50 8.63
CA LEU A 33 8.20 -6.56 7.81
C LEU A 33 6.70 -6.71 8.09
N ALA A 34 5.88 -6.52 7.07
CA ALA A 34 4.45 -6.78 7.12
C ALA A 34 4.12 -8.23 6.76
N ASN A 35 2.97 -8.71 7.23
CA ASN A 35 2.48 -10.07 6.94
C ASN A 35 2.30 -10.36 5.44
N VAL A 36 2.05 -9.34 4.62
CA VAL A 36 1.90 -9.46 3.17
C VAL A 36 3.24 -9.53 2.44
N ASP A 37 4.32 -9.02 3.04
CA ASP A 37 5.64 -9.00 2.41
C ASP A 37 6.17 -10.44 2.23
N VAL A 38 5.85 -11.33 3.17
CA VAL A 38 6.21 -12.74 3.14
C VAL A 38 5.24 -13.60 2.32
N VAL A 39 4.28 -13.02 1.59
CA VAL A 39 3.36 -13.77 0.72
C VAL A 39 3.97 -13.85 -0.68
N PRO A 40 4.43 -15.03 -1.13
CA PRO A 40 5.03 -15.17 -2.44
C PRO A 40 3.97 -15.32 -3.54
N ILE A 41 4.42 -15.35 -4.78
CA ILE A 41 3.65 -15.94 -5.89
C ILE A 41 3.73 -17.48 -5.86
N GLY A 42 2.93 -18.14 -6.69
CA GLY A 42 2.98 -19.59 -6.89
C GLY A 42 2.04 -20.38 -5.98
N GLU A 43 2.22 -21.70 -5.97
CA GLU A 43 1.30 -22.66 -5.36
C GLU A 43 1.15 -22.47 -3.84
N ASP A 44 2.23 -22.08 -3.16
CA ASP A 44 2.24 -21.84 -1.71
C ASP A 44 1.50 -20.56 -1.29
N ARG A 45 1.23 -19.63 -2.23
CA ARG A 45 0.62 -18.34 -1.91
C ARG A 45 -0.65 -18.49 -1.08
N LEU A 46 -1.54 -19.40 -1.48
CA LEU A 46 -2.84 -19.56 -0.83
C LEU A 46 -2.67 -20.10 0.60
N SER A 47 -1.75 -21.03 0.83
CA SER A 47 -1.51 -21.59 2.16
C SER A 47 -0.92 -20.54 3.10
N ILE A 48 -0.05 -19.67 2.60
CA ILE A 48 0.60 -18.61 3.38
C ILE A 48 -0.37 -17.46 3.68
N ILE A 49 -1.06 -16.91 2.66
CA ILE A 49 -1.96 -15.77 2.85
C ILE A 49 -3.16 -16.07 3.74
N THR A 50 -3.60 -17.34 3.78
CA THR A 50 -4.69 -17.79 4.66
C THR A 50 -4.20 -18.23 6.04
N GLY A 51 -2.89 -18.18 6.29
CA GLY A 51 -2.28 -18.56 7.57
C GLY A 51 -2.21 -20.06 7.84
N ARG A 52 -2.52 -20.92 6.85
CA ARG A 52 -2.40 -22.39 6.98
C ARG A 52 -0.94 -22.82 7.06
N ARG A 53 -0.07 -22.16 6.31
CA ARG A 53 1.39 -22.24 6.42
C ARG A 53 1.89 -20.92 6.99
N LYS A 54 2.68 -20.99 8.05
CA LYS A 54 3.32 -19.82 8.63
C LYS A 54 4.64 -19.56 7.92
N MET A 55 4.82 -18.35 7.40
CA MET A 55 6.06 -17.84 6.86
C MET A 55 6.32 -16.52 7.58
N PHE A 56 7.39 -16.44 8.36
CA PHE A 56 7.70 -15.27 9.20
C PHE A 56 8.84 -14.43 8.65
N ASN A 57 9.51 -14.91 7.61
CA ASN A 57 10.61 -14.26 6.94
C ASN A 57 10.64 -14.72 5.49
N PHE A 58 11.48 -14.07 4.68
CA PHE A 58 11.74 -14.56 3.33
C PHE A 58 12.45 -15.90 3.36
N GLU A 59 12.07 -16.77 2.44
CA GLU A 59 12.69 -18.06 2.19
C GLU A 59 13.27 -18.06 0.76
N ASP A 60 14.37 -18.78 0.57
CA ASP A 60 15.02 -18.90 -0.74
C ASP A 60 14.11 -19.59 -1.76
N GLY A 61 14.23 -19.19 -3.03
CA GLY A 61 13.46 -19.78 -4.13
C GLY A 61 12.06 -19.17 -4.34
N TYR A 62 11.65 -18.21 -3.52
CA TYR A 62 10.40 -17.48 -3.69
C TYR A 62 10.60 -16.08 -4.27
N PHE A 63 9.60 -15.63 -5.04
CA PHE A 63 9.46 -14.24 -5.46
C PHE A 63 8.32 -13.57 -4.68
N TYR A 64 8.59 -12.40 -4.10
CA TYR A 64 7.70 -11.66 -3.21
C TYR A 64 7.30 -10.32 -3.85
N PRO A 65 6.12 -10.22 -4.50
CA PRO A 65 5.74 -9.03 -5.26
C PRO A 65 5.70 -7.75 -4.41
N ALA A 66 5.27 -7.87 -3.15
CA ALA A 66 5.09 -6.74 -2.25
C ALA A 66 6.40 -6.03 -1.86
N LYS A 67 7.58 -6.64 -2.11
CA LYS A 67 8.88 -6.01 -1.83
C LYS A 67 9.07 -4.73 -2.63
N GLU A 68 8.71 -4.77 -3.91
CA GLU A 68 8.91 -3.68 -4.87
C GLU A 68 7.57 -3.10 -5.34
N SER A 69 6.54 -3.93 -5.48
CA SER A 69 5.21 -3.53 -5.99
C SER A 69 5.32 -2.74 -7.31
N ILE A 70 4.84 -1.49 -7.35
CA ILE A 70 5.02 -0.60 -8.51
C ILE A 70 5.92 0.59 -8.18
N ASP A 71 6.63 0.53 -7.06
CA ASP A 71 7.55 1.56 -6.59
C ASP A 71 6.88 2.94 -6.35
N MET A 72 5.61 2.93 -5.91
CA MET A 72 4.91 4.17 -5.60
C MET A 72 5.60 4.94 -4.46
N TYR A 73 6.35 4.26 -3.57
CA TYR A 73 7.13 4.91 -2.51
C TYR A 73 8.04 6.03 -3.03
N HIS A 74 8.65 5.83 -4.19
CA HIS A 74 9.52 6.84 -4.81
C HIS A 74 8.84 7.66 -5.91
N ARG A 75 7.73 7.16 -6.48
CA ARG A 75 7.07 7.70 -7.69
C ARG A 75 5.72 8.36 -7.43
N TYR A 76 5.29 8.44 -6.17
CA TYR A 76 3.93 8.90 -5.86
C TYR A 76 3.66 10.33 -6.35
N LYS A 77 4.67 11.20 -6.48
CA LYS A 77 4.49 12.57 -7.00
C LYS A 77 4.06 12.55 -8.46
N GLU A 78 4.69 11.71 -9.28
CA GLU A 78 4.31 11.50 -10.67
C GLU A 78 2.94 10.82 -10.78
N ASP A 79 2.66 9.81 -9.94
CA ASP A 79 1.38 9.10 -9.94
C ASP A 79 0.21 10.01 -9.52
N ILE A 80 0.40 10.84 -8.50
CA ILE A 80 -0.59 11.83 -8.06
C ILE A 80 -0.84 12.89 -9.13
N ALA A 81 0.20 13.30 -9.88
CA ALA A 81 0.02 14.20 -11.02
C ALA A 81 -0.92 13.60 -12.08
N LEU A 82 -0.77 12.30 -12.39
CA LEU A 82 -1.68 11.58 -13.29
C LEU A 82 -3.11 11.47 -12.72
N PHE A 83 -3.27 11.25 -11.42
CA PHE A 83 -4.58 11.28 -10.77
C PHE A 83 -5.25 12.66 -10.90
N GLY A 84 -4.45 13.72 -10.79
CA GLY A 84 -4.87 15.10 -11.04
C GLY A 84 -5.33 15.34 -12.48
N GLU A 85 -4.60 14.81 -13.47
CA GLU A 85 -4.97 14.87 -14.89
C GLU A 85 -6.31 14.19 -15.17
N MET A 86 -6.58 13.06 -14.52
CA MET A 86 -7.87 12.38 -14.59
C MET A 86 -9.01 13.12 -13.88
N GLY A 87 -8.71 14.16 -13.09
CA GLY A 87 -9.69 14.98 -12.39
C GLY A 87 -10.20 14.38 -11.07
N PHE A 88 -9.41 13.52 -10.41
CA PHE A 88 -9.76 12.99 -9.08
C PHE A 88 -10.08 14.11 -8.09
N LYS A 89 -11.12 13.87 -7.29
CA LYS A 89 -11.54 14.72 -6.17
C LYS A 89 -11.19 14.10 -4.82
N THR A 90 -10.91 12.81 -4.82
CA THR A 90 -10.46 12.07 -3.65
C THR A 90 -9.51 10.97 -4.08
N TYR A 91 -8.57 10.62 -3.20
CA TYR A 91 -7.72 9.45 -3.34
C TYR A 91 -7.77 8.68 -2.03
N ARG A 92 -8.16 7.42 -2.10
CA ARG A 92 -8.23 6.54 -0.94
C ARG A 92 -6.98 5.67 -0.90
N LEU A 93 -6.18 5.82 0.14
CA LEU A 93 -5.03 4.96 0.42
C LEU A 93 -5.14 4.34 1.83
N SER A 94 -4.23 3.42 2.14
CA SER A 94 -4.00 2.94 3.51
C SER A 94 -2.63 3.40 3.97
N ILE A 95 -2.51 3.87 5.20
CA ILE A 95 -1.21 4.07 5.85
C ILE A 95 -0.66 2.69 6.23
N ALA A 96 0.56 2.37 5.79
CA ALA A 96 1.21 1.12 6.14
C ALA A 96 1.56 1.12 7.63
N TRP A 97 0.91 0.25 8.41
CA TRP A 97 1.20 0.11 9.83
C TRP A 97 2.69 -0.07 10.08
N SER A 98 3.34 -0.99 9.35
CA SER A 98 4.75 -1.29 9.56
C SER A 98 5.70 -0.13 9.22
N ARG A 99 5.23 0.95 8.57
CA ARG A 99 6.00 2.20 8.47
C ARG A 99 5.94 3.03 9.73
N ILE A 100 4.83 3.00 10.47
CA ILE A 100 4.60 3.81 11.69
C ILE A 100 5.05 3.08 12.95
N PHE A 101 4.66 1.81 13.11
CA PHE A 101 5.11 0.95 14.20
C PHE A 101 5.66 -0.35 13.58
N PRO A 102 6.97 -0.41 13.28
CA PRO A 102 7.61 -1.52 12.57
C PRO A 102 7.37 -2.91 13.16
N LYS A 103 7.32 -3.02 14.49
CA LYS A 103 7.02 -4.24 15.24
C LYS A 103 5.59 -4.25 15.77
N GLY A 104 5.02 -3.07 15.99
CA GLY A 104 3.65 -2.89 16.47
C GLY A 104 3.54 -2.72 17.99
N ASP A 105 4.66 -2.75 18.70
CA ASP A 105 4.75 -2.64 20.16
C ASP A 105 5.71 -1.55 20.65
N GLU A 106 6.24 -0.73 19.73
CA GLU A 106 7.08 0.40 20.09
C GLU A 106 6.29 1.47 20.86
N ALA A 107 6.97 2.14 21.81
CA ALA A 107 6.36 3.22 22.60
C ALA A 107 6.17 4.51 21.77
N GLU A 108 7.07 4.76 20.82
CA GLU A 108 7.07 5.93 19.95
C GLU A 108 7.01 5.49 18.48
N PRO A 109 6.35 6.27 17.60
CA PRO A 109 6.27 5.94 16.18
C PRO A 109 7.61 6.15 15.47
N ASN A 110 7.75 5.52 14.30
CA ASN A 110 8.82 5.80 13.36
C ASN A 110 8.54 7.11 12.61
N GLU A 111 9.29 8.15 12.96
CA GLU A 111 9.15 9.50 12.39
C GLU A 111 9.33 9.53 10.87
N ALA A 112 10.25 8.75 10.31
CA ALA A 112 10.44 8.72 8.85
C ALA A 112 9.23 8.14 8.11
N GLY A 113 8.54 7.19 8.73
CA GLY A 113 7.28 6.65 8.22
C GLY A 113 6.14 7.66 8.28
N LEU A 114 6.09 8.52 9.30
CA LEU A 114 5.13 9.62 9.38
C LEU A 114 5.41 10.66 8.30
N ALA A 115 6.66 11.11 8.19
CA ALA A 115 7.09 12.09 7.19
C ALA A 115 6.75 11.67 5.75
N PHE A 116 6.83 10.38 5.43
CA PHE A 116 6.43 9.87 4.11
C PHE A 116 4.95 10.14 3.77
N TYR A 117 4.04 10.05 4.73
CA TYR A 117 2.61 10.31 4.49
C TYR A 117 2.22 11.80 4.62
N GLU A 118 3.15 12.64 5.07
CA GLU A 118 2.98 14.09 5.15
C GLU A 118 3.42 14.84 3.88
N ASP A 119 4.41 14.31 3.15
CA ASP A 119 4.92 14.83 1.86
C ASP A 119 3.93 14.57 0.70
#